data_AF-A0A1D4JZC6-F1
#
_entry.id   AF-A0A1D4JZC6-F1
#
_cell.length_a   1.000
_cell.length_b   1.000
_cell.length_c   1.000
_cell.angle_alpha   90.00
_cell.angle_beta   90.00
_cell.angle_gamma   90.00
#
_symmetry.space_group_name_H-M   'P 1'
#
loop_
_entity.id
_entity.type
_entity.pdbx_description
1 polymer ?
#
loop_
_entity_poly.entity_id
_entity_poly.type
_entity_poly.pdbx_seq_one_letter_code
_entity_poly.pdbx_strand_id
1 'polypeptide(L)'
;MNRSWWIVLTIGGILCMLSVKGFILGFGCFSMIALNAMWLVVYTPQRNARIFEMVAKPTIYLSIIGTFSVITFMGIVFLLTMNQGFNSMGEQIYGNIFHSFNLIALVCGFILYIVGTGLVFKMQHMQLKK
;
A
#
# COMPACT_ATOMS: atom_id res chain seq x y z
N MET A 1 -13.97 15.03 3.05
CA MET A 1 -13.42 13.79 2.46
C MET A 1 -12.91 12.93 3.59
N ASN A 2 -13.59 11.83 3.88
CA ASN A 2 -13.28 11.00 5.04
C ASN A 2 -11.84 10.51 5.00
N ARG A 3 -11.10 10.78 6.08
CA ARG A 3 -9.71 10.38 6.26
C ARG A 3 -9.55 8.84 6.37
N SER A 4 -10.57 8.04 6.10
CA SER A 4 -10.57 6.59 6.34
C SER A 4 -9.52 5.79 5.56
N TRP A 5 -8.95 6.34 4.49
CA TRP A 5 -7.92 5.70 3.67
C TRP A 5 -6.67 5.27 4.47
N TRP A 6 -6.19 6.11 5.41
CA TRP A 6 -5.00 5.78 6.20
C TRP A 6 -5.30 4.68 7.21
N ILE A 7 -6.53 4.62 7.75
CA ILE A 7 -6.98 3.57 8.66
C ILE A 7 -7.00 2.22 7.94
N VAL A 8 -7.61 2.19 6.75
CA VAL A 8 -7.69 0.98 5.92
C VAL A 8 -6.28 0.47 5.56
N LEU A 9 -5.38 1.37 5.14
CA LEU A 9 -4.00 0.99 4.83
C LEU A 9 -3.21 0.58 6.07
N THR A 10 -3.43 1.22 7.23
CA THR A 10 -2.72 0.85 8.47
C THR A 10 -3.13 -0.54 8.94
N ILE A 11 -4.44 -0.83 8.96
CA ILE A 11 -4.95 -2.16 9.32
C ILE A 11 -4.46 -3.20 8.31
N GLY A 12 -4.51 -2.90 7.01
CA GLY A 12 -3.98 -3.76 5.96
C GLY A 12 -2.48 -4.02 6.11
N GLY A 13 -1.70 -2.99 6.45
CA GLY A 13 -0.27 -3.08 6.71
C GLY A 13 0.07 -3.98 7.89
N ILE A 14 -0.66 -3.84 9.01
CA ILE A 14 -0.49 -4.70 10.19
C ILE A 14 -0.83 -6.15 9.86
N LEU A 15 -1.96 -6.40 9.19
CA LEU A 15 -2.35 -7.75 8.78
C LEU A 15 -1.32 -8.39 7.83
N CYS A 16 -0.80 -7.61 6.88
CA CYS A 16 0.28 -8.04 6.00
C CYS A 16 1.59 -8.30 6.75
N MET A 17 1.90 -7.59 7.84
CA MET A 17 3.10 -7.85 8.65
C MET A 17 2.95 -9.07 9.56
N LEU A 18 1.74 -9.37 10.01
CA LEU A 18 1.43 -10.61 10.73
C LEU A 18 1.53 -11.85 9.82
N SER A 19 1.36 -11.65 8.51
CA SER A 19 1.64 -12.65 7.50
C SER A 19 3.11 -12.59 7.08
N VAL A 20 3.83 -13.68 7.28
CA VAL A 20 5.23 -13.76 6.86
C VAL A 20 5.36 -13.63 5.32
N LYS A 21 4.32 -14.07 4.61
CA LYS A 21 4.18 -13.94 3.14
C LYS A 21 3.76 -12.53 2.70
N GLY A 22 3.10 -11.78 3.59
CA GLY A 22 2.56 -10.45 3.32
C GLY A 22 3.55 -9.32 3.57
N PHE A 23 4.76 -9.61 4.03
CA PHE A 23 5.71 -8.59 4.50
C PHE A 23 5.95 -7.44 3.51
N ILE A 24 6.17 -7.75 2.23
CA ILE A 24 6.34 -6.73 1.18
C ILE A 24 5.07 -5.90 0.97
N LEU A 25 3.91 -6.54 0.99
CA LEU A 25 2.62 -5.84 0.90
C LEU A 25 2.39 -4.94 2.12
N GLY A 26 2.91 -5.31 3.29
CA GLY A 26 2.92 -4.48 4.49
C GLY A 26 3.71 -3.20 4.28
N PHE A 27 4.94 -3.29 3.76
CA PHE A 27 5.69 -2.13 3.30
C PHE A 27 4.93 -1.33 2.24
N GLY A 28 4.19 -2.01 1.37
CA GLY A 28 3.23 -1.43 0.43
C GLY A 28 2.25 -0.47 1.04
N CYS A 29 1.52 -0.94 2.04
CA CYS A 29 0.54 -0.15 2.76
C CYS A 29 1.18 1.11 3.35
N PHE A 30 2.32 0.99 4.04
CA PHE A 30 3.00 2.13 4.65
C PHE A 30 3.59 3.11 3.63
N SER A 31 4.13 2.58 2.51
CA SER A 31 4.64 3.41 1.41
C SER A 31 3.52 4.22 0.77
N MET A 32 2.35 3.61 0.56
CA MET A 32 1.18 4.32 0.04
C MET A 32 0.65 5.37 1.03
N ILE A 33 0.77 5.12 2.33
CA ILE A 33 0.47 6.12 3.37
C ILE A 33 1.41 7.33 3.26
N ALA A 34 2.72 7.07 3.25
CA ALA A 34 3.74 8.10 3.18
C ALA A 34 3.64 8.91 1.88
N LEU A 35 3.45 8.25 0.75
CA LEU A 35 3.28 8.87 -0.56
C LEU A 35 2.08 9.81 -0.59
N ASN A 36 0.93 9.34 -0.12
CA ASN A 36 -0.28 10.16 -0.09
C ASN A 36 -0.16 11.34 0.87
N ALA A 37 0.47 11.15 2.04
CA ALA A 37 0.75 12.22 3.00
C ALA A 37 1.70 13.27 2.41
N MET A 38 2.76 12.85 1.73
CA MET A 38 3.70 13.73 1.03
C MET A 38 2.98 14.60 0.01
N TRP A 39 2.14 14.01 -0.85
CA TRP A 39 1.40 14.78 -1.85
C TRP A 39 0.39 15.76 -1.25
N LEU A 40 -0.23 15.42 -0.12
CA LEU A 40 -1.10 16.33 0.61
C LEU A 40 -0.36 17.57 1.15
N VAL A 41 0.94 17.44 1.49
CA VAL A 41 1.77 18.54 1.97
C VAL A 41 2.35 19.36 0.81
N VAL A 42 2.84 18.69 -0.23
CA VAL A 42 3.56 19.33 -1.35
C VAL A 42 2.60 19.99 -2.34
N TYR A 43 1.39 19.44 -2.53
CA TYR A 43 0.43 19.95 -3.51
C TYR A 43 -0.74 20.68 -2.85
N THR A 44 -0.77 22.01 -2.98
CA THR A 44 -1.94 22.83 -2.67
C THR A 44 -2.51 23.39 -3.99
N PRO A 45 -3.75 23.04 -4.37
CA PRO A 45 -4.34 23.48 -5.64
C PRO A 45 -4.47 25.01 -5.72
N GLN A 46 -4.31 25.58 -6.91
CA GLN A 46 -4.47 27.01 -7.24
C GLN A 46 -3.54 28.01 -6.53
N ARG A 47 -2.62 27.52 -5.68
CA ARG A 47 -1.56 28.33 -5.05
C ARG A 47 -0.24 28.28 -5.83
N ASN A 48 -0.05 27.27 -6.67
CA ASN A 48 1.22 26.99 -7.36
C ASN A 48 1.22 27.54 -8.80
N ALA A 49 2.41 27.80 -9.35
CA ALA A 49 2.56 28.27 -10.72
C ALA A 49 1.95 27.29 -11.74
N ARG A 50 1.36 27.80 -12.84
CA ARG A 50 0.71 27.01 -13.90
C ARG A 50 1.54 25.82 -14.41
N ILE A 51 2.85 26.01 -14.54
CA ILE A 51 3.79 24.98 -14.99
C ILE A 51 3.88 23.83 -13.97
N PHE A 52 3.89 24.16 -12.68
CA PHE A 52 3.91 23.17 -11.61
C PHE A 52 2.62 22.35 -11.60
N GLU A 53 1.46 22.95 -11.86
CA GLU A 53 0.20 22.20 -11.93
C GLU A 53 0.12 21.21 -13.11
N MET A 54 0.68 21.58 -14.27
CA MET A 54 0.72 20.70 -15.44
C MET A 54 1.59 19.45 -15.23
N VAL A 55 2.67 19.58 -14.46
CA VAL A 55 3.57 18.46 -14.15
C VAL A 55 3.09 17.68 -12.92
N ALA A 56 2.63 18.35 -11.86
CA ALA A 56 2.26 17.70 -10.61
C ALA A 56 1.06 16.74 -10.77
N LYS A 57 0.04 17.11 -11.55
CA LYS A 57 -1.16 16.27 -11.77
C LYS A 57 -0.81 14.87 -12.33
N PRO A 58 -0.11 14.74 -13.47
CA PRO A 58 0.29 13.42 -13.97
C PRO A 58 1.28 12.74 -13.04
N THR A 59 2.22 13.46 -12.42
CA THR A 59 3.19 12.85 -11.48
C THR A 59 2.51 12.23 -10.25
N ILE A 60 1.49 12.87 -9.67
CA ILE A 60 0.74 12.31 -8.54
C ILE A 60 0.13 10.97 -8.93
N TYR A 61 -0.62 10.89 -10.04
CA TYR A 61 -1.23 9.64 -10.48
C TYR A 61 -0.20 8.57 -10.84
N LEU A 62 0.86 8.95 -11.56
CA LEU A 62 1.91 8.03 -11.98
C LEU A 62 2.67 7.48 -10.77
N SER A 63 2.86 8.28 -9.73
CA SER A 63 3.49 7.83 -8.48
C SER A 63 2.62 6.81 -7.72
N ILE A 64 1.29 6.99 -7.67
CA ILE A 64 0.37 6.05 -7.02
C ILE A 64 0.32 4.72 -7.81
N ILE A 65 0.12 4.80 -9.13
CA ILE A 65 0.05 3.63 -10.01
C ILE A 65 1.39 2.89 -10.05
N GLY A 66 2.49 3.63 -10.13
CA GLY A 66 3.85 3.09 -10.14
C GLY A 66 4.17 2.37 -8.84
N THR A 67 3.91 3.00 -7.69
CA THR A 67 4.11 2.39 -6.37
C THR A 67 3.26 1.13 -6.22
N PHE A 68 1.98 1.19 -6.61
CA PHE A 68 1.09 0.04 -6.55
C PHE A 68 1.61 -1.14 -7.37
N SER A 69 2.02 -0.87 -8.62
CA SER A 69 2.51 -1.88 -9.56
C SER A 69 3.81 -2.52 -9.08
N VAL A 70 4.80 -1.70 -8.69
CA VAL A 70 6.11 -2.19 -8.24
C VAL A 70 5.96 -3.07 -6.99
N ILE A 71 5.16 -2.64 -6.02
CA ILE A 71 5.00 -3.39 -4.77
C ILE A 71 4.20 -4.66 -4.98
N THR A 72 3.18 -4.64 -5.83
CA THR A 72 2.44 -5.86 -6.19
C THR A 72 3.36 -6.86 -6.89
N PHE A 73 4.18 -6.40 -7.84
CA PHE A 73 5.13 -7.25 -8.55
C PHE A 73 6.21 -7.82 -7.61
N MET A 74 6.80 -6.97 -6.76
CA MET A 74 7.75 -7.42 -5.73
C MET A 74 7.12 -8.42 -4.77
N GLY A 75 5.87 -8.21 -4.36
CA GLY A 75 5.12 -9.15 -3.53
C GLY A 75 4.97 -10.51 -4.21
N ILE A 76 4.63 -10.55 -5.50
CA ILE A 76 4.53 -11.79 -6.27
C ILE A 76 5.89 -12.48 -6.39
N VAL A 77 6.95 -11.75 -6.77
CA VAL A 77 8.31 -12.30 -6.89
C VAL A 77 8.77 -12.89 -5.56
N PHE A 78 8.51 -12.20 -4.46
CA PHE A 78 8.83 -12.67 -3.11
C PHE A 78 8.06 -13.93 -2.73
N LEU A 79 6.76 -14.00 -3.03
CA LEU A 79 5.95 -15.20 -2.83
C LEU A 79 6.45 -16.41 -3.62
N LEU A 80 7.07 -16.21 -4.78
CA LEU A 80 7.61 -17.29 -5.62
C LEU A 80 9.02 -17.71 -5.19
N THR A 81 9.87 -16.75 -4.85
CA THR A 81 11.31 -17.00 -4.60
C THR A 81 11.62 -17.37 -3.16
N MET A 82 10.95 -16.72 -2.20
CA MET A 82 11.31 -16.78 -0.77
C MET A 82 10.34 -17.65 0.06
N ASN A 83 9.38 -18.31 -0.59
CA ASN A 83 8.28 -19.04 0.06
C ASN A 83 8.77 -20.10 1.07
N GLN A 84 9.74 -20.93 0.68
CA GLN A 84 10.20 -22.04 1.53
C GLN A 84 10.94 -21.54 2.77
N GLY A 85 11.87 -20.59 2.61
CA GLY A 85 12.64 -20.05 3.74
C GLY A 85 11.80 -19.26 4.74
N PHE A 86 10.76 -18.57 4.27
CA PHE A 86 9.88 -17.82 5.16
C PHE A 86 8.77 -18.69 5.79
N ASN A 87 8.34 -19.78 5.15
CA ASN A 87 7.42 -20.71 5.80
C ASN A 87 8.08 -21.38 7.02
N SER A 88 9.34 -21.79 6.91
CA SER A 88 10.07 -22.37 8.03
C SER A 88 10.30 -21.36 9.17
N MET A 89 10.64 -20.10 8.85
CA MET A 89 10.70 -19.03 9.85
C MET A 89 9.35 -18.79 10.52
N GLY A 90 8.26 -18.78 9.76
CA GLY A 90 6.93 -18.55 10.30
C GLY A 90 6.43 -19.66 11.21
N GLU A 91 6.71 -20.93 10.89
CA GLU A 91 6.45 -22.05 11.78
C GLU A 91 7.25 -21.96 13.08
N GLN A 92 8.50 -21.49 13.04
CA GLN A 92 9.32 -21.27 14.24
C GLN A 92 8.79 -20.14 15.13
N ILE A 93 8.24 -19.07 14.54
CA ILE A 93 7.75 -17.90 15.29
C ILE A 93 6.33 -18.10 15.82
N TYR A 94 5.45 -18.70 15.03
CA TYR A 94 4.01 -18.76 15.31
C TYR A 94 3.47 -20.17 15.59
N GLY A 95 4.31 -21.22 15.46
CA GLY A 95 3.94 -22.60 15.71
C GLY A 95 2.82 -23.11 14.80
N ASN A 96 2.04 -24.09 15.27
CA ASN A 96 1.02 -24.77 14.46
C ASN A 96 -0.14 -23.87 13.98
N ILE A 97 -0.34 -22.71 14.61
CA ILE A 97 -1.39 -21.73 14.23
C ILE A 97 -0.98 -20.97 12.95
N PHE A 98 0.32 -21.00 12.62
CA PHE A 98 0.91 -20.27 11.52
C PHE A 98 0.20 -20.53 10.18
N HIS A 99 -0.06 -21.79 9.82
CA HIS A 99 -0.53 -22.11 8.48
C HIS A 99 -1.91 -21.53 8.16
N SER A 100 -2.86 -21.64 9.10
CA SER A 100 -4.21 -21.09 8.93
C SER A 100 -4.24 -19.57 9.06
N PHE A 101 -3.50 -19.02 10.02
CA PHE A 101 -3.50 -17.58 10.29
C PHE A 101 -2.76 -16.78 9.21
N ASN A 102 -1.64 -17.30 8.70
CA ASN A 102 -0.80 -16.63 7.71
C ASN A 102 -1.54 -16.37 6.39
N LEU A 103 -2.32 -17.34 5.89
CA LEU A 103 -3.05 -17.21 4.63
C LEU A 103 -4.24 -16.25 4.78
N ILE A 104 -4.99 -16.35 5.88
CA ILE A 104 -6.13 -15.45 6.15
C ILE A 104 -5.64 -14.01 6.27
N ALA A 105 -4.57 -13.78 7.05
CA ALA A 105 -3.97 -12.45 7.22
C ALA A 105 -3.45 -11.89 5.89
N LEU A 106 -2.83 -12.72 5.04
CA LEU A 106 -2.38 -12.33 3.71
C LEU A 106 -3.53 -11.86 2.82
N VAL A 107 -4.60 -12.66 2.73
CA VAL A 107 -5.76 -12.35 1.87
C VAL A 107 -6.47 -11.08 2.36
N CYS A 108 -6.75 -10.99 3.66
CA CYS A 108 -7.37 -9.79 4.24
C CYS A 108 -6.48 -8.55 4.05
N GLY A 109 -5.18 -8.67 4.30
CA GLY A 109 -4.22 -7.58 4.12
C GLY A 109 -4.13 -7.11 2.67
N PHE A 110 -4.10 -8.04 1.71
CA PHE A 110 -4.06 -7.72 0.28
C PHE A 110 -5.33 -7.00 -0.20
N ILE A 111 -6.51 -7.46 0.24
CA ILE A 111 -7.77 -6.79 -0.07
C ILE A 111 -7.77 -5.35 0.47
N LEU A 112 -7.34 -5.17 1.72
CA LEU A 112 -7.23 -3.84 2.33
C LEU A 112 -6.19 -2.96 1.64
N TYR A 113 -5.10 -3.52 1.14
CA TYR A 113 -4.11 -2.79 0.35
C TYR A 113 -4.71 -2.26 -0.96
N ILE A 114 -5.44 -3.09 -1.70
CA ILE A 114 -6.12 -2.69 -2.94
C ILE A 114 -7.16 -1.61 -2.66
N VAL A 115 -8.05 -1.86 -1.69
CA VAL A 115 -9.12 -0.91 -1.32
C VAL A 115 -8.53 0.40 -0.82
N GLY A 116 -7.52 0.35 0.05
CA GLY A 116 -6.83 1.52 0.58
C GLY A 116 -6.15 2.34 -0.50
N THR A 117 -5.48 1.69 -1.46
CA THR A 117 -4.89 2.34 -2.63
C THR A 117 -5.96 3.00 -3.52
N GLY A 118 -7.08 2.31 -3.75
CA GLY A 118 -8.22 2.88 -4.47
C GLY A 118 -8.80 4.13 -3.79
N LEU A 119 -8.87 4.15 -2.45
CA LEU A 119 -9.28 5.32 -1.69
C LEU A 119 -8.28 6.48 -1.82
N VAL A 120 -6.97 6.20 -1.79
CA VAL A 120 -5.90 7.19 -2.03
C VAL A 120 -6.06 7.82 -3.42
N PHE A 121 -6.23 7.00 -4.45
CA PHE A 121 -6.42 7.47 -5.81
C PHE A 121 -7.67 8.36 -5.94
N LYS A 122 -8.81 7.90 -5.40
CA LYS A 122 -10.06 8.67 -5.41
C LYS A 122 -9.90 10.02 -4.69
N MET A 123 -9.18 10.03 -3.57
CA MET A 123 -8.91 11.26 -2.82
C MET A 123 -8.09 12.24 -3.64
N GLN A 124 -6.95 11.81 -4.17
CA GLN A 124 -6.06 12.66 -4.96
C GLN A 124 -6.78 13.18 -6.21
N HIS A 125 -7.61 12.34 -6.84
CA HIS A 125 -8.44 12.75 -7.96
C HIS A 125 -9.42 13.90 -7.62
N MET A 126 -10.08 13.82 -6.47
CA MET A 126 -10.98 14.89 -6.02
C MET A 126 -10.21 16.16 -5.63
N GLN A 127 -9.00 16.04 -5.08
CA GLN A 127 -8.17 17.19 -4.73
C GLN A 127 -7.64 17.94 -5.96
N LEU A 128 -7.25 17.22 -7.01
CA LEU A 128 -6.73 17.81 -8.26
C LEU A 128 -7.81 18.45 -9.15
N LYS A 129 -9.08 18.13 -8.87
CA LYS A 129 -10.27 18.72 -9.52
C LYS A 129 -10.82 19.96 -8.81
N LYS A 130 -10.34 20.26 -7.60
CA LYS A 130 -10.61 21.54 -6.92
C LYS A 130 -9.69 22.60 -7.48
#